data_AF-A0A3E0JD57-F1
#
_entry.id   AF-A0A3E0JD57-F1
#
_cell.length_a   1.000
_cell.length_b   1.000
_cell.length_c   1.000
_cell.angle_alpha   90.00
_cell.angle_beta   90.00
_cell.angle_gamma   90.00
#
_symmetry.space_group_name_H-M   'P 1'
#
loop_
_entity.id
_entity.type
_entity.pdbx_description
1 polymer ?
#
loop_
_entity_poly.entity_id
_entity_poly.type
_entity_poly.pdbx_seq_one_letter_code
_entity_poly.pdbx_strand_id
1 'polypeptide(L)'
;MIQSQGMEEENHQPIVVPILQLRDESFHIGLNTSRRMSSEAVNQVWGKNTKPEINHREMKSIFFEFAPHLLGELVGLAQGLEVSYEQAAAMFSGYDVPIKKA
;
A
#
# COMPACT_ATOMS: atom_id res chain seq x y z
N MET A 1 30.85 -34.68 31.05
CA MET A 1 30.19 -34.67 29.72
C MET A 1 29.27 -33.47 29.70
N ILE A 2 29.62 -32.42 28.95
CA ILE A 2 28.76 -31.25 28.76
C ILE A 2 28.20 -31.39 27.34
N GLN A 3 26.88 -31.55 27.23
CA GLN A 3 26.20 -31.55 25.94
C GLN A 3 26.25 -30.12 25.38
N SER A 4 26.98 -29.95 24.28
CA SER A 4 26.96 -28.76 23.44
C SER A 4 25.58 -28.63 22.82
N GLN A 5 24.82 -27.61 23.23
CA GLN A 5 23.60 -27.20 22.54
C GLN A 5 23.99 -26.71 21.14
N GLY A 6 23.47 -27.37 20.11
CA GLY A 6 23.54 -26.87 18.74
C GLY A 6 22.70 -25.61 18.63
N MET A 7 23.35 -24.48 18.39
CA MET A 7 22.67 -23.27 17.93
C MET A 7 22.27 -23.52 16.48
N GLU A 8 20.97 -23.66 16.23
CA GLU A 8 20.44 -23.60 14.87
C GLU A 8 20.68 -22.17 14.36
N GLU A 9 21.58 -22.03 13.37
CA GLU A 9 21.79 -20.75 12.66
C GLU A 9 20.50 -20.41 11.91
N GLU A 10 19.71 -19.51 12.47
CA GLU A 10 18.50 -18.98 11.86
C GLU A 10 18.88 -18.20 10.59
N ASN A 11 18.68 -18.83 9.43
CA ASN A 11 19.12 -18.36 8.13
C ASN A 11 18.30 -17.14 7.67
N HIS A 12 18.62 -15.95 8.18
CA HIS A 12 17.99 -14.70 7.82
C HIS A 12 18.61 -14.16 6.54
N GLN A 13 18.05 -14.52 5.39
CA GLN A 13 18.40 -13.83 4.16
C GLN A 13 17.93 -12.37 4.22
N PRO A 14 18.75 -11.40 3.79
CA PRO A 14 18.37 -10.01 3.80
C PRO A 14 17.23 -9.76 2.81
N ILE A 15 16.22 -9.00 3.24
CA ILE A 15 15.15 -8.53 2.36
C ILE A 15 15.76 -7.47 1.43
N VAL A 16 15.87 -7.77 0.14
CA VAL A 16 16.31 -6.83 -0.89
C VAL A 16 15.10 -6.29 -1.63
N VAL A 17 14.95 -4.95 -1.65
CA VAL A 17 13.83 -4.28 -2.32
C VAL A 17 14.33 -3.20 -3.28
N PRO A 18 13.70 -3.03 -4.46
CA PRO A 18 14.00 -1.91 -5.35
C PRO A 18 13.47 -0.60 -4.75
N ILE A 19 14.22 0.49 -4.91
CA ILE A 19 13.81 1.84 -4.48
C ILE A 19 13.24 2.59 -5.69
N LEU A 20 12.01 3.09 -5.55
CA LEU A 20 11.39 4.02 -6.50
C LEU A 20 11.34 5.41 -5.85
N GLN A 21 11.97 6.40 -6.49
CA GLN A 21 11.89 7.80 -6.09
C GLN A 21 11.20 8.62 -7.19
N LEU A 22 10.06 9.21 -6.87
CA LEU A 22 9.30 10.08 -7.77
C LEU A 22 9.31 11.52 -7.21
N ARG A 23 9.47 12.51 -8.08
CA ARG A 23 9.44 13.94 -7.74
C ARG A 23 8.60 14.63 -8.80
N ASP A 24 7.33 14.81 -8.49
CA ASP A 24 6.33 15.34 -9.42
C ASP A 24 5.15 15.90 -8.63
N GLU A 25 4.11 16.38 -9.32
CA GLU A 25 2.84 16.69 -8.70
C GLU A 25 2.16 15.43 -8.17
N SER A 26 1.36 15.57 -7.10
CA SER A 26 0.72 14.46 -6.39
C SER A 26 -0.04 13.50 -7.32
N PHE A 27 -0.82 14.04 -8.27
CA PHE A 27 -1.50 13.21 -9.25
C PHE A 27 -0.53 12.35 -10.08
N HIS A 28 0.55 12.95 -10.59
CA HIS A 28 1.53 12.24 -11.41
C HIS A 28 2.35 11.24 -10.58
N ILE A 29 2.62 11.52 -9.30
CA ILE A 29 3.22 10.55 -8.37
C ILE A 29 2.32 9.31 -8.28
N GLY A 30 1.03 9.47 -8.04
CA GLY A 30 0.08 8.36 -7.99
C GLY A 30 0.03 7.56 -9.30
N LEU A 31 -0.07 8.26 -10.44
CA LEU A 31 -0.13 7.65 -11.77
C LEU A 31 1.14 6.88 -12.13
N ASN A 32 2.31 7.43 -11.81
CA ASN A 32 3.58 6.75 -12.08
C ASN A 32 3.86 5.62 -11.09
N THR A 33 3.31 5.71 -9.88
CA THR A 33 3.35 4.61 -8.90
C THR A 33 2.57 3.41 -9.43
N SER A 34 1.32 3.59 -9.88
CA SER A 34 0.51 2.46 -10.40
C SER A 34 1.17 1.77 -11.59
N ARG A 35 1.80 2.51 -12.50
CA ARG A 35 2.51 1.98 -13.67
C ARG A 35 3.70 1.09 -13.32
N ARG A 36 4.22 1.17 -12.09
CA ARG A 36 5.31 0.33 -11.59
C ARG A 36 4.82 -0.91 -10.84
N MET A 37 3.52 -1.02 -10.60
CA MET A 37 2.92 -2.18 -9.93
C MET A 37 2.66 -3.29 -10.94
N SER A 38 2.91 -4.54 -10.56
CA SER A 38 2.46 -5.70 -11.33
C SER A 38 0.97 -5.93 -11.08
N SER A 39 0.23 -6.24 -12.15
CA SER A 39 -1.19 -6.62 -12.10
C SER A 39 -1.44 -7.79 -11.15
N GLU A 40 -0.54 -8.77 -11.12
CA GLU A 40 -0.63 -9.95 -10.26
C GLU A 40 -0.47 -9.58 -8.78
N ALA A 41 0.44 -8.66 -8.48
CA ALA A 41 0.67 -8.19 -7.11
C ALA A 41 -0.53 -7.40 -6.57
N VAL A 42 -1.09 -6.49 -7.39
CA VAL A 42 -2.31 -5.73 -7.05
C VAL A 42 -3.47 -6.68 -6.77
N ASN A 43 -3.65 -7.72 -7.58
CA ASN A 43 -4.74 -8.67 -7.39
C ASN A 43 -4.55 -9.56 -6.14
N GLN A 44 -3.31 -9.99 -5.83
CA GLN A 44 -3.06 -10.94 -4.74
C GLN A 44 -3.24 -10.36 -3.33
N VAL A 45 -2.72 -9.16 -3.10
CA VAL A 45 -2.68 -8.58 -1.73
C VAL A 45 -3.97 -7.83 -1.41
N TRP A 46 -4.66 -7.29 -2.41
CA TRP A 46 -5.82 -6.41 -2.18
C TRP A 46 -7.15 -7.17 -2.18
N GLY A 47 -7.31 -8.23 -2.96
CA GLY A 47 -8.52 -9.06 -2.93
C GLY A 47 -8.78 -9.78 -1.60
N LYS A 48 -7.81 -9.80 -0.66
CA LYS A 48 -7.89 -10.58 0.59
C LYS A 48 -7.79 -9.76 1.88
N ASN A 49 -7.18 -8.57 1.85
CA ASN A 49 -6.83 -7.83 3.07
C ASN A 49 -7.52 -6.46 3.21
N THR A 50 -8.08 -5.91 2.13
CA THR A 50 -8.76 -4.62 2.16
C THR A 50 -10.28 -4.80 2.14
N LYS A 51 -11.01 -3.94 2.85
CA LYS A 51 -12.47 -3.91 2.75
C LYS A 51 -12.88 -3.44 1.35
N PRO A 52 -14.00 -3.95 0.80
CA PRO A 52 -14.49 -3.48 -0.50
C PRO A 52 -14.93 -2.01 -0.47
N GLU A 53 -15.30 -1.51 0.71
CA GLU A 53 -15.80 -0.15 0.92
C GLU A 53 -15.23 0.44 2.22
N ILE A 54 -14.97 1.75 2.22
CA ILE A 54 -14.49 2.53 3.37
C ILE A 54 -15.33 3.80 3.55
N ASN A 55 -15.26 4.46 4.71
CA ASN A 55 -15.89 5.77 4.89
C ASN A 55 -15.09 6.86 4.15
N HIS A 56 -15.37 7.06 2.86
CA HIS A 56 -14.65 8.00 2.00
C HIS A 56 -14.74 9.46 2.48
N ARG A 57 -15.85 9.86 3.10
CA ARG A 57 -16.03 11.23 3.59
C ARG A 57 -15.07 11.51 4.74
N GLU A 58 -14.98 10.58 5.68
CA GLU A 58 -14.09 10.69 6.82
C GLU A 58 -12.63 10.61 6.40
N MET A 59 -12.28 9.64 5.55
CA MET A 59 -10.93 9.55 4.96
C MET A 59 -10.54 10.85 4.24
N LYS A 60 -11.41 11.41 3.39
CA LYS A 60 -11.13 12.68 2.71
C LYS A 60 -10.95 13.82 3.70
N SER A 61 -11.74 13.89 4.75
CA SER A 61 -11.62 14.93 5.78
C SER A 61 -10.28 14.84 6.52
N ILE A 62 -9.85 13.64 6.88
CA ILE A 62 -8.55 13.40 7.55
C ILE A 62 -7.40 13.75 6.61
N PHE A 63 -7.44 13.28 5.36
CA PHE A 63 -6.37 13.55 4.41
C PHE A 63 -6.30 15.01 4.03
N PHE A 64 -7.43 15.69 3.89
CA PHE A 64 -7.45 17.13 3.62
C PHE A 64 -6.74 17.92 4.71
N GLU A 65 -6.93 17.55 5.98
CA GLU A 65 -6.31 18.22 7.13
C GLU A 65 -4.80 17.91 7.24
N PHE A 66 -4.43 16.62 7.13
CA PHE A 66 -3.08 16.17 7.53
C PHE A 66 -2.15 15.84 6.36
N ALA A 67 -2.68 15.46 5.20
CA ALA A 67 -1.89 14.98 4.07
C ALA A 67 -2.62 15.19 2.71
N PRO A 68 -2.90 16.44 2.31
CA PRO A 68 -3.76 16.74 1.16
C PRO A 68 -3.21 16.21 -0.17
N HIS A 69 -1.88 16.04 -0.28
CA HIS A 69 -1.23 15.43 -1.44
C HIS A 69 -1.71 14.00 -1.71
N LEU A 70 -2.03 13.22 -0.66
CA LEU A 70 -2.50 11.85 -0.81
C LEU A 70 -3.83 11.77 -1.58
N LEU A 71 -4.68 12.80 -1.50
CA LEU A 71 -5.91 12.85 -2.29
C LEU A 71 -5.62 12.90 -3.79
N GLY A 72 -4.61 13.67 -4.21
CA GLY A 72 -4.17 13.72 -5.60
C GLY A 72 -3.52 12.41 -6.04
N GLU A 73 -2.68 11.82 -5.18
CA GLU A 73 -2.05 10.52 -5.46
C GLU A 73 -3.09 9.41 -5.63
N LEU A 74 -4.13 9.36 -4.80
CA LEU A 74 -5.24 8.40 -4.94
C LEU A 74 -5.98 8.54 -6.28
N VAL A 75 -6.16 9.77 -6.79
CA VAL A 75 -6.75 10.01 -8.11
C VAL A 75 -5.83 9.49 -9.21
N GLY A 76 -4.53 9.77 -9.12
CA GLY A 76 -3.53 9.25 -10.06
C GLY A 76 -3.46 7.72 -10.09
N LEU A 77 -3.49 7.11 -8.91
CA LEU A 77 -3.54 5.65 -8.75
C LEU A 77 -4.79 5.06 -9.39
N ALA A 78 -5.96 5.64 -9.13
CA ALA A 78 -7.22 5.19 -9.71
C ALA A 78 -7.17 5.20 -11.24
N GLN A 79 -6.67 6.29 -11.82
CA GLN A 79 -6.52 6.41 -13.27
C GLN A 79 -5.54 5.37 -13.83
N GLY A 80 -4.38 5.20 -13.22
CA GLY A 80 -3.35 4.32 -13.75
C GLY A 80 -3.58 2.83 -13.48
N LEU A 81 -4.47 2.47 -12.56
CA LEU A 81 -4.95 1.11 -12.33
C LEU A 81 -6.26 0.81 -13.07
N GLU A 82 -6.85 1.82 -13.74
CA GLU A 82 -8.14 1.72 -14.43
C GLU A 82 -9.29 1.25 -13.50
N VAL A 83 -9.31 1.76 -12.28
CA VAL A 83 -10.35 1.49 -11.26
C VAL A 83 -11.04 2.78 -10.83
N SER A 84 -12.16 2.67 -10.10
CA SER A 84 -12.78 3.86 -9.51
C SER A 84 -11.90 4.47 -8.42
N TYR A 85 -12.09 5.77 -8.16
CA TYR A 85 -11.43 6.44 -7.05
C TYR A 85 -11.72 5.74 -5.71
N GLU A 86 -12.95 5.29 -5.52
CA GLU A 86 -13.40 4.60 -4.31
C GLU A 86 -12.64 3.29 -4.12
N GLN A 87 -12.50 2.50 -5.19
CA GLN A 87 -11.72 1.27 -5.17
C GLN A 87 -10.25 1.56 -4.85
N ALA A 88 -9.63 2.54 -5.51
CA ALA A 88 -8.26 2.94 -5.22
C ALA A 88 -8.10 3.42 -3.76
N ALA A 89 -9.04 4.21 -3.24
CA ALA A 89 -9.01 4.68 -1.88
C ALA A 89 -9.15 3.52 -0.87
N ALA A 90 -10.06 2.58 -1.09
CA ALA A 90 -10.20 1.39 -0.24
C ALA A 90 -8.93 0.53 -0.26
N MET A 91 -8.24 0.47 -1.40
CA MET A 91 -7.02 -0.31 -1.59
C MET A 91 -5.75 0.34 -1.02
N PHE A 92 -5.60 1.66 -1.20
CA PHE A 92 -4.31 2.34 -1.02
C PHE A 92 -4.28 3.42 0.06
N SER A 93 -5.42 3.83 0.61
CA SER A 93 -5.42 4.86 1.67
C SER A 93 -4.88 4.36 3.00
N GLY A 94 -4.86 3.04 3.24
CA GLY A 94 -4.58 2.48 4.56
C GLY A 94 -5.68 2.76 5.60
N TYR A 95 -6.73 3.48 5.22
CA TYR A 95 -7.89 3.78 6.05
C TYR A 95 -8.77 2.55 6.21
N ASP A 96 -9.34 2.34 7.39
CA ASP A 96 -10.26 1.24 7.69
C ASP A 96 -9.71 -0.19 7.42
N VAL A 97 -8.41 -0.33 7.20
CA VAL A 97 -7.74 -1.62 7.03
C VAL A 97 -7.80 -2.40 8.36
N PRO A 98 -8.34 -3.63 8.38
CA PRO A 98 -8.39 -4.42 9.60
C PRO A 98 -6.97 -4.73 10.07
N ILE A 99 -6.59 -4.20 11.22
CA ILE A 99 -5.39 -4.65 11.92
C ILE A 99 -5.70 -6.07 12.41
N LYS A 100 -5.01 -7.09 11.89
CA LYS A 100 -4.99 -8.39 12.57
C LYS A 100 -4.50 -8.11 13.99
N LYS A 101 -5.35 -8.33 15.00
CA LYS A 101 -4.88 -8.37 16.39
C LYS A 101 -3.81 -9.46 16.45
N ALA A 102 -2.63 -9.08 16.97
CA ALA A 102 -1.54 -9.99 17.25
C ALA A 102 -1.97 -11.10 18.22
#